data_AF-A0A6F8YJQ1-F1
#
_entry.id   AF-A0A6F8YJQ1-F1
#
_cell.length_a   1.000
_cell.length_b   1.000
_cell.length_c   1.000
_cell.angle_alpha   90.00
_cell.angle_beta   90.00
_cell.angle_gamma   90.00
#
_symmetry.space_group_name_H-M   'P 1'
#
loop_
_entity.id
_entity.type
_entity.pdbx_description
1 polymer ?
#
loop_
_entity_poly.entity_id
_entity_poly.type
_entity_poly.pdbx_seq_one_letter_code
_entity_poly.pdbx_strand_id
1 'polypeptide(L)'
;MDGSNQLGEFLRARRELTRPADFGLPDPGRRRVPGLRREEVALLAGMSADYYIRLEQGRDKHPSEQVIEALARVFTLDDEGVAHLRALARPATRRRRRPSQPERISPRLERLLDVWTDTPALVVGRYLDVLGNNRLAAALNRCSVKGPTSSG
;
A
#
# COMPACT_ATOMS: atom_id res chain seq x y z
N MET A 1 8.96 5.81 -16.87
CA MET A 1 9.30 5.73 -15.43
C MET A 1 9.25 4.26 -15.08
N ASP A 2 10.41 3.62 -15.02
CA ASP A 2 10.54 2.18 -14.86
C ASP A 2 9.82 1.71 -13.59
N GLY A 3 9.07 0.62 -13.71
CA GLY A 3 8.28 0.06 -12.61
C GLY A 3 9.14 -0.20 -11.38
N SER A 4 9.05 0.70 -10.41
CA SER A 4 9.75 0.74 -9.14
C SER A 4 9.84 -0.65 -8.52
N ASN A 5 11.07 -1.11 -8.21
CA ASN A 5 11.27 -2.34 -7.45
C ASN A 5 10.95 -2.09 -5.97
N GLN A 6 9.67 -1.93 -5.66
CA GLN A 6 9.19 -1.61 -4.31
C GLN A 6 9.64 -2.66 -3.28
N LEU A 7 9.68 -3.93 -3.67
CA LEU A 7 10.21 -5.00 -2.82
C LEU A 7 11.67 -4.73 -2.44
N GLY A 8 12.55 -4.50 -3.42
CA GLY A 8 13.96 -4.28 -3.13
C GLY A 8 14.25 -2.97 -2.39
N GLU A 9 13.45 -1.92 -2.63
CA GLU A 9 13.51 -0.68 -1.85
C GLU A 9 13.16 -0.93 -0.38
N PHE A 10 12.07 -1.68 -0.12
CA PHE A 10 11.69 -2.07 1.23
C PHE A 10 12.77 -2.91 1.92
N LEU A 11 13.33 -3.91 1.22
CA LEU A 11 14.40 -4.75 1.77
C LEU A 11 15.66 -3.95 2.11
N ARG A 12 16.06 -3.02 1.22
CA ARG A 12 17.20 -2.13 1.45
C ARG A 12 16.98 -1.26 2.70
N ALA A 13 15.80 -0.64 2.82
CA ALA A 13 15.45 0.19 3.96
C ALA A 13 15.46 -0.60 5.28
N ARG A 14 14.85 -1.80 5.31
CA ARG A 14 14.86 -2.66 6.50
C ARG A 14 16.27 -3.10 6.87
N ARG A 15 17.10 -3.48 5.90
CA ARG A 15 18.50 -3.84 6.12
C ARG A 15 19.31 -2.69 6.75
N GLU A 16 19.11 -1.46 6.28
CA GLU A 16 19.82 -0.28 6.79
C GLU A 16 19.39 0.12 8.20
N LEU A 17 18.15 -0.20 8.60
CA LEU A 17 17.62 0.07 9.93
C LEU A 17 17.95 -1.04 10.95
N THR A 18 18.19 -2.26 10.50
CA THR A 18 18.43 -3.42 11.39
C THR A 18 19.86 -3.38 11.91
N ARG A 19 20.02 -3.44 13.24
CA ARG A 19 21.34 -3.33 13.88
C ARG A 19 22.03 -4.70 13.94
N PRO A 20 23.31 -4.79 13.55
CA PRO A 20 24.06 -6.03 13.69
C PRO A 20 24.15 -6.54 15.14
N ALA A 21 24.18 -5.62 16.11
CA ALA A 21 24.27 -5.93 17.53
C ALA A 21 23.09 -6.78 18.05
N ASP A 22 21.90 -6.64 17.46
CA ASP A 22 20.71 -7.41 17.84
C ASP A 22 20.88 -8.91 17.55
N PHE A 23 21.86 -9.26 16.70
CA PHE A 23 22.22 -10.63 16.33
C PHE A 23 23.57 -11.07 16.92
N GLY A 24 24.15 -10.31 17.84
CA GLY A 24 25.47 -10.60 18.41
C GLY A 24 26.62 -10.51 17.41
N LEU A 25 26.40 -9.85 16.26
CA LEU A 25 27.44 -9.67 15.26
C LEU A 25 28.43 -8.59 15.74
N PRO A 26 29.75 -8.81 15.60
CA PRO A 26 30.75 -7.86 16.07
C PRO A 26 30.56 -6.52 15.35
N ASP A 27 30.56 -5.39 16.06
CA ASP A 27 30.61 -4.08 15.42
C ASP A 27 32.06 -3.56 15.41
N PRO A 28 32.91 -3.96 14.43
CA PRO A 28 34.23 -3.36 14.31
C PRO A 28 33.98 -1.89 13.99
N GLY A 29 34.34 -0.98 14.89
CA GLY A 29 33.98 0.46 14.92
C GLY A 29 34.36 1.33 13.72
N ARG A 30 34.58 0.72 12.55
CA ARG A 30 34.82 1.30 11.23
C ARG A 30 33.91 0.68 10.16
N ARG A 31 32.69 0.26 10.50
CA ARG A 31 31.70 -0.20 9.50
C ARG A 31 31.32 0.96 8.57
N ARG A 32 31.34 0.70 7.27
CA ARG A 32 31.02 1.68 6.21
C ARG A 32 29.51 1.88 6.02
N VAL A 33 28.69 0.96 6.56
CA VAL A 33 27.23 0.94 6.45
C VAL A 33 26.67 0.74 7.86
N PRO A 34 25.69 1.55 8.31
CA PRO A 34 25.21 1.54 9.70
C PRO A 34 24.35 0.32 10.06
N GLY A 35 23.66 -0.27 9.09
CA GLY A 35 22.83 -1.47 9.29
C GLY A 35 23.52 -2.78 8.91
N LEU A 36 22.72 -3.83 8.74
CA LEU A 36 23.19 -5.13 8.28
C LEU A 36 23.81 -5.03 6.87
N ARG A 37 24.85 -5.82 6.63
CA ARG A 37 25.41 -6.08 5.30
C ARG A 37 24.52 -7.08 4.58
N ARG A 38 24.59 -7.10 3.25
CA ARG A 38 23.83 -8.04 2.42
C ARG A 38 24.15 -9.50 2.75
N GLU A 39 25.42 -9.78 2.96
CA GLU A 39 25.94 -11.09 3.38
C GLU A 39 25.46 -11.50 4.78
N GLU A 40 25.35 -10.56 5.72
CA GLU A 40 24.81 -10.81 7.06
C GLU A 40 23.32 -11.16 7.00
N VAL A 41 22.52 -10.41 6.23
CA VAL A 41 21.09 -10.74 6.02
C VAL A 41 20.93 -12.13 5.41
N ALA A 42 21.72 -12.43 4.38
CA ALA A 42 21.65 -13.71 3.69
C ALA A 42 22.00 -14.88 4.63
N LEU A 43 23.05 -14.73 5.44
CA LEU A 43 23.42 -15.69 6.48
C LEU A 43 22.29 -15.91 7.49
N LEU A 44 21.76 -14.82 8.07
CA LEU A 44 20.70 -14.89 9.08
C LEU A 44 19.39 -15.47 8.52
N ALA A 45 19.10 -15.23 7.24
CA ALA A 45 17.92 -15.75 6.55
C ALA A 45 18.13 -17.17 5.97
N GLY A 46 19.34 -17.74 6.04
CA GLY A 46 19.64 -19.06 5.49
C GLY A 46 19.54 -19.13 3.95
N MET A 47 19.94 -18.06 3.25
CA MET A 47 19.91 -17.97 1.78
C MET A 47 21.24 -17.48 1.22
N SER A 48 21.42 -17.56 -0.11
CA SER A 48 22.63 -17.04 -0.74
C SER A 48 22.63 -15.50 -0.82
N ALA A 49 23.80 -14.90 -0.65
CA ALA A 49 23.98 -13.45 -0.77
C ALA A 49 23.58 -12.94 -2.16
N ASP A 50 23.89 -13.70 -3.21
CA ASP A 50 23.51 -13.37 -4.58
C ASP A 50 21.99 -13.33 -4.78
N TYR A 51 21.25 -14.24 -4.12
CA TYR A 51 19.80 -14.22 -4.20
C TYR A 51 19.22 -12.97 -3.52
N TYR A 52 19.72 -12.62 -2.34
CA TYR A 52 19.32 -11.37 -1.68
C TYR A 52 19.63 -10.12 -2.51
N ILE A 53 20.80 -10.08 -3.17
CA ILE A 53 21.16 -9.00 -4.10
C ILE A 53 20.16 -8.92 -5.26
N ARG A 54 19.77 -10.05 -5.85
CA ARG A 54 18.77 -10.07 -6.94
C ARG A 54 17.40 -9.58 -6.50
N LEU A 55 16.99 -9.84 -5.26
CA LEU A 55 15.77 -9.29 -4.67
C LEU A 55 15.86 -7.76 -4.51
N GLU A 56 16.97 -7.24 -3.92
CA GLU A 56 17.18 -5.79 -3.78
C GLU A 56 17.24 -5.06 -5.14
N GLN A 57 17.75 -5.73 -6.19
CA GLN A 57 17.84 -5.19 -7.55
C GLN A 57 16.56 -5.38 -8.37
N GLY A 58 15.63 -6.22 -7.91
CA GLY A 58 14.35 -6.47 -8.59
C GLY A 58 14.47 -7.40 -9.78
N ARG A 59 15.58 -8.12 -9.88
CA ARG A 59 15.79 -9.18 -10.86
C ARG A 59 15.01 -10.43 -10.48
N ASP A 60 14.82 -10.66 -9.18
CA ASP A 60 13.87 -11.61 -8.63
C ASP A 60 12.78 -10.84 -7.87
N LYS A 61 11.50 -11.13 -8.16
CA LYS A 61 10.36 -10.38 -7.60
C LYS A 61 9.38 -11.24 -6.79
N HIS A 62 9.51 -12.57 -6.88
CA HIS A 62 8.56 -13.51 -6.29
C HIS A 62 9.31 -14.52 -5.39
N PRO A 63 9.83 -14.09 -4.23
CA PRO A 63 10.40 -15.01 -3.26
C PRO A 63 9.33 -15.99 -2.74
N SER A 64 9.77 -17.17 -2.29
CA SER A 64 8.89 -18.16 -1.65
C SER A 64 8.40 -17.67 -0.29
N GLU A 65 7.32 -18.24 0.25
CA GLU A 65 6.87 -17.91 1.62
C GLU A 65 7.96 -18.15 2.65
N GLN A 66 8.74 -19.23 2.49
CA GLN A 66 9.85 -19.54 3.40
C GLN A 66 10.88 -18.41 3.45
N VAL A 67 11.19 -17.79 2.30
CA VAL A 67 12.11 -16.65 2.22
C VAL A 67 11.48 -15.41 2.85
N ILE A 68 10.18 -15.17 2.63
CA ILE A 68 9.45 -14.05 3.24
C ILE A 68 9.46 -14.18 4.77
N GLU A 69 9.18 -15.37 5.30
CA GLU A 69 9.20 -15.63 6.74
C GLU A 69 10.59 -15.49 7.34
N ALA A 70 11.62 -15.96 6.63
CA ALA A 70 13.01 -15.77 7.06
C ALA A 70 13.37 -14.28 7.14
N LEU A 71 13.05 -13.51 6.11
CA LEU A 71 13.28 -12.06 6.08
C LEU A 71 12.47 -11.32 7.16
N ALA A 72 11.23 -11.73 7.40
CA ALA A 72 10.40 -11.17 8.47
C ALA A 72 11.04 -11.36 9.86
N ARG A 73 11.61 -12.54 10.13
CA ARG A 73 12.33 -12.81 11.37
C ARG A 73 13.61 -11.98 11.49
N VAL A 74 14.42 -11.91 10.43
CA VAL A 74 15.67 -11.12 10.43
C VAL A 74 15.40 -9.63 10.64
N PHE A 75 14.33 -9.10 10.09
CA PHE A 75 13.99 -7.68 10.25
C PHE A 75 13.06 -7.41 11.44
N THR A 76 12.78 -8.42 12.27
CA THR A 76 11.89 -8.34 13.44
C THR A 76 10.59 -7.61 13.11
N LEU A 77 9.96 -7.98 11.99
CA LEU A 77 8.75 -7.33 11.52
C LEU A 77 7.55 -7.71 12.40
N ASP A 78 6.70 -6.73 12.67
CA ASP A 78 5.37 -6.92 13.21
C ASP A 78 4.39 -7.43 12.15
N ASP A 79 3.17 -7.78 12.56
CA ASP A 79 2.16 -8.37 11.67
C ASP A 79 1.86 -7.48 10.46
N GLU A 80 1.83 -6.16 10.64
CA GLU A 80 1.64 -5.20 9.56
C GLU A 80 2.84 -5.17 8.60
N GLY A 81 4.07 -5.16 9.13
CA GLY A 81 5.28 -5.25 8.33
C GLY A 81 5.37 -6.55 7.53
N VAL A 82 4.97 -7.68 8.11
CA VAL A 82 4.93 -8.97 7.41
C VAL A 82 3.86 -8.96 6.32
N ALA A 83 2.67 -8.43 6.60
CA ALA A 83 1.60 -8.28 5.60
C ALA A 83 2.06 -7.41 4.44
N HIS A 84 2.76 -6.31 4.72
CA HIS A 84 3.31 -5.42 3.70
C HIS A 84 4.37 -6.12 2.84
N LEU A 85 5.33 -6.82 3.46
CA LEU A 85 6.36 -7.58 2.73
C LEU A 85 5.73 -8.62 1.79
N ARG A 86 4.70 -9.35 2.25
CA ARG A 86 3.94 -10.30 1.41
C ARG A 86 3.27 -9.60 0.24
N ALA A 87 2.63 -8.45 0.47
CA ALA A 87 1.99 -7.68 -0.59
C ALA A 87 2.99 -7.19 -1.66
N LEU A 88 4.20 -6.81 -1.25
CA LEU A 88 5.28 -6.42 -2.17
C LEU A 88 5.89 -7.60 -2.94
N ALA A 89 6.00 -8.77 -2.32
CA ALA A 89 6.54 -9.99 -2.93
C ALA A 89 5.54 -10.71 -3.84
N ARG A 90 4.25 -10.46 -3.64
CA ARG A 90 3.15 -10.95 -4.47
C ARG A 90 2.25 -9.78 -4.79
N PRO A 91 2.73 -8.81 -5.60
CA PRO A 91 1.87 -7.74 -6.04
C PRO A 91 0.73 -8.43 -6.77
N ALA A 92 -0.46 -8.41 -6.16
CA ALA A 92 -1.64 -8.99 -6.76
C ALA A 92 -1.64 -8.45 -8.18
N THR A 93 -1.64 -9.34 -9.18
CA THR A 93 -1.83 -8.93 -10.56
C THR A 93 -3.11 -8.13 -10.50
N ARG A 94 -2.96 -6.80 -10.52
CA ARG A 94 -4.05 -5.86 -10.36
C ARG A 94 -4.71 -5.92 -11.72
N ARG A 95 -5.42 -7.03 -11.94
CA ARG A 95 -6.25 -7.36 -13.08
C ARG A 95 -7.02 -6.08 -13.24
N ARG A 96 -6.68 -5.28 -14.27
CA ARG A 96 -7.20 -3.91 -14.47
C ARG A 96 -8.65 -3.99 -14.07
N ARG A 97 -8.98 -3.49 -12.86
CA ARG A 97 -10.36 -3.52 -12.41
C ARG A 97 -11.05 -2.77 -13.53
N ARG A 98 -11.92 -3.45 -14.29
CA ARG A 98 -12.80 -2.76 -15.24
C ARG A 98 -13.30 -1.54 -14.48
N PRO A 99 -13.21 -0.32 -15.03
CA PRO A 99 -13.63 0.86 -14.31
C PRO A 99 -14.99 0.53 -13.70
N SER A 100 -15.04 0.54 -12.36
CA SER A 100 -16.29 0.26 -11.67
C SER A 100 -17.27 1.27 -12.23
N GLN A 101 -18.43 0.80 -12.68
CA GLN A 101 -19.45 1.72 -13.15
C GLN A 101 -19.62 2.82 -12.09
N PRO A 102 -19.67 4.10 -12.48
CA PRO A 102 -19.91 5.18 -11.54
C PRO A 102 -21.11 4.83 -10.66
N GLU A 103 -20.95 4.98 -9.35
CA GLU A 103 -22.05 4.75 -8.41
C GLU A 103 -23.14 5.78 -8.69
N ARG A 104 -24.41 5.35 -8.64
CA ARG A 104 -25.56 6.17 -9.02
C ARG A 104 -26.57 6.21 -7.89
N ILE A 105 -27.06 7.41 -7.62
CA ILE A 105 -28.21 7.61 -6.74
C ILE A 105 -29.49 7.06 -7.43
N SER A 106 -30.38 6.46 -6.65
CA SER A 106 -31.67 6.00 -7.18
C SER A 106 -32.65 7.19 -7.33
N PRO A 107 -33.57 7.19 -8.31
CA PRO A 107 -34.57 8.25 -8.47
C PRO A 107 -35.49 8.44 -7.25
N ARG A 108 -35.61 7.42 -6.39
CA ARG A 108 -36.36 7.53 -5.13
C ARG A 108 -35.59 8.36 -4.10
N LEU A 109 -34.27 8.18 -4.03
CA LEU A 109 -33.42 8.89 -3.10
C LEU A 109 -33.18 10.34 -3.54
N GLU A 110 -33.12 10.61 -4.86
CA GLU A 110 -33.16 11.99 -5.39
C GLU A 110 -34.42 12.73 -4.95
N ARG A 111 -35.60 12.13 -5.15
CA ARG A 111 -36.86 12.72 -4.68
C ARG A 111 -36.91 12.94 -3.18
N LEU A 112 -36.27 12.08 -2.39
CA LEU A 112 -36.19 12.26 -0.94
C LEU A 112 -35.34 13.48 -0.58
N LEU A 113 -34.24 13.71 -1.30
CA LEU A 113 -33.42 14.92 -1.11
C LEU A 113 -34.19 16.20 -1.43
N ASP A 114 -35.09 16.16 -2.43
CA ASP A 114 -35.94 17.31 -2.78
C ASP A 114 -36.98 17.64 -1.71
N VAL A 115 -37.41 16.64 -0.91
CA VAL A 115 -38.37 16.85 0.20
C VAL A 115 -37.73 17.54 1.41
N TRP A 116 -36.42 17.37 1.63
CA TRP A 116 -35.71 18.00 2.73
C TRP A 116 -35.29 19.43 2.37
N THR A 117 -36.23 20.37 2.51
CA THR A 117 -36.02 21.78 2.17
C THR A 117 -35.26 22.58 3.22
N ASP A 118 -35.36 22.19 4.50
CA ASP A 118 -34.84 22.97 5.64
C ASP A 118 -33.61 22.34 6.31
N THR A 119 -33.13 21.20 5.80
CA THR A 119 -31.95 20.49 6.33
C THR A 119 -30.98 20.18 5.20
N PRO A 120 -29.71 20.65 5.23
CA PRO A 120 -28.71 20.28 4.23
C PRO A 120 -28.48 18.75 4.22
N ALA A 121 -28.57 18.13 3.04
CA ALA A 121 -28.41 16.70 2.89
C ALA A 121 -27.57 16.34 1.66
N LEU A 122 -26.73 15.31 1.82
CA LEU A 122 -25.85 14.76 0.80
C LEU A 122 -25.88 13.23 0.83
N VAL A 123 -25.76 12.62 -0.34
CA VAL A 123 -25.58 11.18 -0.50
C VAL A 123 -24.17 10.95 -0.98
N VAL A 124 -23.41 10.14 -0.24
CA VAL A 124 -22.02 9.80 -0.55
C VAL A 124 -21.88 8.35 -0.93
N GLY A 125 -21.03 8.10 -1.93
CA GLY A 125 -20.70 6.76 -2.38
C GLY A 125 -19.62 6.10 -1.54
N ARG A 126 -19.26 4.87 -1.90
CA ARG A 126 -18.23 4.06 -1.22
C ARG A 126 -16.89 4.77 -1.10
N TYR A 127 -16.53 5.58 -2.09
CA TYR A 127 -15.27 6.32 -2.14
C TYR A 127 -15.41 7.78 -1.70
N LEU A 128 -16.50 8.12 -0.99
CA LEU A 128 -16.83 9.45 -0.50
C LEU A 128 -17.11 10.50 -1.59
N ASP A 129 -17.32 10.06 -2.83
CA ASP A 129 -17.83 10.92 -3.90
C ASP A 129 -19.28 11.35 -3.61
N VAL A 130 -19.62 12.62 -3.89
CA VAL A 130 -20.99 13.12 -3.75
C VAL A 130 -21.84 12.65 -4.93
N LEU A 131 -22.79 11.76 -4.65
CA LEU A 131 -23.71 11.18 -5.64
C LEU A 131 -24.95 12.05 -5.85
N GLY A 132 -25.33 12.84 -4.84
CA GLY A 132 -26.47 13.75 -4.87
C GLY A 132 -26.47 14.71 -3.69
N ASN A 133 -27.04 15.90 -3.87
CA ASN A 133 -27.19 16.91 -2.83
C ASN A 133 -28.49 17.70 -3.02
N ASN A 134 -29.07 18.17 -1.92
CA ASN A 134 -30.19 19.11 -1.99
C ASN A 134 -29.70 20.56 -2.13
N ARG A 135 -30.64 21.48 -2.37
CA ARG A 135 -30.34 22.90 -2.60
C ARG A 135 -29.52 23.53 -1.48
N LEU A 136 -29.83 23.23 -0.21
CA LEU A 136 -29.09 23.78 0.94
C LEU A 136 -27.66 23.23 1.02
N ALA A 137 -27.45 21.93 0.81
CA ALA A 137 -26.12 21.35 0.78
C ALA A 137 -25.27 21.90 -0.38
N ALA A 138 -25.86 22.17 -1.54
CA ALA A 138 -25.17 22.83 -2.65
C ALA A 138 -24.79 24.29 -2.32
N ALA A 139 -25.63 25.02 -1.58
CA ALA A 139 -25.34 26.39 -1.15
C ALA A 139 -24.19 26.46 -0.13
N LEU A 140 -24.05 25.45 0.73
CA LEU A 140 -22.96 25.33 1.71
C LEU A 140 -21.65 24.86 1.06
N ASN A 141 -21.70 23.89 0.15
CA ASN A 141 -20.52 23.25 -0.43
C ASN A 141 -20.27 23.67 -1.88
N ARG A 142 -19.89 24.94 -2.08
CA ARG A 142 -19.66 25.56 -3.41
C ARG A 142 -18.50 24.95 -4.22
N CYS A 143 -17.75 23.99 -3.67
CA CYS A 143 -16.66 23.29 -4.34
C CYS A 143 -16.98 21.84 -4.74
N SER A 144 -18.16 21.30 -4.41
CA SER A 144 -18.52 19.91 -4.74
C SER A 144 -19.10 19.81 -6.14
N VAL A 145 -18.32 19.24 -7.07
CA VAL A 145 -18.78 18.87 -8.41
C VAL A 145 -19.82 17.74 -8.29
N LYS A 146 -21.03 17.92 -8.85
CA LYS A 146 -21.99 16.81 -8.99
C LYS A 146 -21.36 15.73 -9.86
N GLY A 147 -21.38 14.48 -9.40
CA GLY A 147 -21.08 13.34 -10.26
C GLY A 147 -21.99 13.32 -11.50
N PRO A 148 -21.60 12.64 -12.59
CA PRO A 148 -22.33 12.69 -13.85
C PRO A 148 -23.77 12.18 -13.69
N THR A 149 -24.73 13.11 -13.82
CA THR A 149 -26.16 12.81 -13.92
C THR A 149 -26.48 12.48 -15.37
N SER A 150 -26.80 11.22 -15.69
CA SER A 150 -27.41 10.90 -16.98
C SER A 150 -28.92 10.78 -16.79
N SER A 151 -29.65 11.80 -17.23
CA SER A 151 -31.09 11.72 -17.45
C SER A 151 -31.37 10.63 -18.47
N GLY A 152 -32.26 9.69 -18.12
CA GLY A 152 -32.87 8.71 -19.01
C GLY A 152 -34.35 8.64 -18.70
#